data_AF-A0A254T717-F1
#
_entry.id   AF-A0A254T717-F1
#
_cell.length_a   1.000
_cell.length_b   1.000
_cell.length_c   1.000
_cell.angle_alpha   90.00
_cell.angle_beta   90.00
_cell.angle_gamma   90.00
#
_symmetry.space_group_name_H-M   'P 1'
#
loop_
_entity.id
_entity.type
_entity.pdbx_description
1 polymer ?
#
loop_
_entity_poly.entity_id
_entity_poly.type
_entity_poly.pdbx_seq_one_letter_code
_entity_poly.pdbx_strand_id
1 'polypeptide(L)'
;MSEQPNATKRASEGERKLTLVDHDHLLRKPVNTLAIVPKSEKITVTARKIYNVMLQFAQRQGADKDRYRARLAEITVGIDFNSNNTEIIKQYFRQMATTGVEWQSPTTGEGARWSISALIAHADLIQKGNELVLEWSYAPNIKHELLDPQRFAKMSLQVLAMLNTMASLVLYEICCRYADNPSGLTARQPWSWWRPVLTGAPDSPTSAYQEYKIFNRDVVKKALKKVNEVTDLEVELIEHKAGRSVQDLQFKVRRKAQKEEAPEREIEPVDLKTIGAAIRLGIAQDKAEKLLLKYGAPAMDEALGVLDERQRRADMEPVRTPEKYLRSILQSGQFGLPKEEQAAPPPVVYDKKAERLKLIERFMAQKRQQLSEMFQEMPVEDQDEWIARFDREALAATGAVRKAFQTKGLASPIVRPAFFKFLGNAVWPEGWDKPTDSDLVDLALQAKAESERAVEAKAPARTRVGLAMRKT
;
A
#
# COMPACT_ATOMS: atom_id res chain seq x y z
N MET A 1 17.61 -59.44 -13.26
CA MET A 1 18.16 -58.25 -13.92
C MET A 1 17.05 -57.21 -13.92
N SER A 2 17.06 -56.33 -12.93
CA SER A 2 16.00 -55.33 -12.73
C SER A 2 16.35 -54.09 -13.53
N GLU A 3 15.57 -53.80 -14.57
CA GLU A 3 15.68 -52.57 -15.37
C GLU A 3 15.35 -51.36 -14.48
N GLN A 4 16.33 -50.48 -14.27
CA GLN A 4 16.10 -49.15 -13.72
C GLN A 4 15.52 -48.26 -14.81
N PRO A 5 14.41 -47.53 -14.55
CA PRO A 5 13.84 -46.63 -15.54
C PRO A 5 14.75 -45.42 -15.76
N ASN A 6 14.97 -45.15 -17.05
CA ASN A 6 15.87 -44.20 -17.66
C ASN A 6 15.73 -42.75 -17.10
N ALA A 7 16.63 -42.39 -16.17
CA ALA A 7 16.71 -41.06 -15.55
C ALA A 7 16.96 -39.93 -16.57
N THR A 8 17.56 -40.26 -17.72
CA THR A 8 17.91 -39.29 -18.77
C THR A 8 16.68 -38.78 -19.54
N LYS A 9 15.60 -39.57 -19.64
CA LYS A 9 14.34 -39.11 -20.27
C LYS A 9 13.57 -38.12 -19.37
N ARG A 10 13.48 -38.40 -18.06
CA ARG A 10 12.81 -37.51 -17.09
C ARG A 10 13.52 -36.16 -16.93
N ALA A 11 14.85 -36.13 -16.99
CA ALA A 11 15.61 -34.89 -16.99
C ALA A 11 15.33 -34.05 -18.25
N SER A 12 15.29 -34.68 -19.44
CA SER A 12 15.00 -33.97 -20.69
C SER A 12 13.54 -33.48 -20.82
N GLU A 13 12.58 -34.20 -20.24
CA GLU A 13 11.19 -33.77 -20.15
C GLU A 13 11.02 -32.67 -19.09
N GLY A 14 11.75 -32.75 -17.97
CA GLY A 14 11.81 -31.70 -16.94
C GLY A 14 12.38 -30.40 -17.49
N GLU A 15 13.52 -30.44 -18.19
CA GLU A 15 14.13 -29.27 -18.83
C GLU A 15 13.29 -28.71 -19.99
N ARG A 16 12.66 -29.57 -20.82
CA ARG A 16 11.72 -29.12 -21.87
C ARG A 16 10.44 -28.52 -21.31
N LYS A 17 9.95 -29.00 -20.17
CA LYS A 17 8.74 -28.46 -19.53
C LYS A 17 9.05 -27.17 -18.76
N LEU A 18 10.22 -27.06 -18.11
CA LEU A 18 10.71 -25.81 -17.49
C LEU A 18 10.91 -24.70 -18.53
N THR A 19 11.51 -25.02 -19.68
CA THR A 19 11.75 -24.04 -20.76
C THR A 19 10.47 -23.58 -21.46
N LEU A 20 9.45 -24.43 -21.57
CA LEU A 20 8.15 -24.07 -22.16
C LEU A 20 7.32 -23.15 -21.25
N VAL A 21 7.38 -23.33 -19.92
CA VAL A 21 6.61 -22.51 -18.96
C VAL A 21 7.24 -21.12 -18.76
N ASP A 22 8.58 -21.03 -18.77
CA ASP A 22 9.30 -19.75 -18.64
C ASP A 22 9.03 -18.80 -19.84
N HIS A 23 8.76 -19.35 -21.02
CA HIS A 23 8.37 -18.56 -22.20
C HIS A 23 6.94 -18.02 -22.13
N ASP A 24 6.06 -18.65 -21.37
CA ASP A 24 4.65 -18.26 -21.30
C ASP A 24 4.46 -16.97 -20.50
N HIS A 25 5.36 -16.59 -19.59
CA HIS A 25 5.21 -15.33 -18.86
C HIS A 25 6.20 -14.24 -19.28
N LEU A 26 7.00 -14.53 -20.30
CA LEU A 26 7.98 -13.59 -20.82
C LEU A 26 7.36 -12.57 -21.78
N LEU A 27 7.54 -11.29 -21.47
CA LEU A 27 7.25 -10.18 -22.36
C LEU A 27 8.57 -9.65 -22.96
N ARG A 28 8.63 -9.51 -24.28
CA ARG A 28 9.73 -8.84 -24.99
C ARG A 28 9.36 -7.37 -25.21
N LYS A 29 9.55 -6.53 -24.20
CA LYS A 29 9.08 -5.14 -24.27
C LYS A 29 10.05 -4.27 -25.09
N PRO A 30 9.61 -3.65 -26.21
CA PRO A 30 10.49 -2.81 -27.01
C PRO A 30 10.97 -1.58 -26.24
N VAL A 31 12.19 -1.16 -26.52
CA VAL A 31 12.87 -0.08 -25.78
C VAL A 31 12.10 1.23 -25.80
N ASN A 32 11.56 1.60 -26.96
CA ASN A 32 10.85 2.86 -27.16
C ASN A 32 9.50 2.92 -26.40
N THR A 33 9.09 1.79 -25.80
CA THR A 33 7.85 1.67 -25.00
C THR A 33 8.11 1.72 -23.49
N LEU A 34 9.39 1.70 -23.07
CA LEU A 34 9.75 1.68 -21.65
C LEU A 34 9.43 3.01 -20.96
N ALA A 35 9.68 4.13 -21.64
CA ALA A 35 9.43 5.48 -21.13
C ALA A 35 8.23 6.15 -21.78
N ILE A 36 7.06 5.50 -21.70
CA ILE A 36 5.81 6.08 -22.20
C ILE A 36 5.40 7.27 -21.31
N VAL A 37 5.23 8.44 -21.94
CA VAL A 37 4.65 9.63 -21.32
C VAL A 37 3.33 9.95 -22.01
N PRO A 38 2.19 9.93 -21.30
CA PRO A 38 0.92 10.32 -21.89
C PRO A 38 0.85 11.84 -22.08
N LYS A 39 0.14 12.28 -23.12
CA LYS A 39 -0.04 13.72 -23.41
C LYS A 39 -1.24 14.36 -22.74
N SER A 40 -2.28 13.59 -22.42
CA SER A 40 -3.57 14.10 -21.94
C SER A 40 -3.87 13.64 -20.51
N GLU A 41 -4.08 12.34 -20.33
CA GLU A 41 -4.50 11.76 -19.06
C GLU A 41 -3.45 10.84 -18.46
N LYS A 42 -3.50 10.71 -17.14
CA LYS A 42 -2.62 9.79 -16.41
C LYS A 42 -2.96 8.34 -16.76
N ILE A 43 -1.94 7.57 -17.14
CA ILE A 43 -2.05 6.12 -17.28
C ILE A 43 -2.08 5.50 -15.88
N THR A 44 -3.09 4.65 -15.61
CA THR A 44 -3.19 3.95 -14.34
C THR A 44 -2.31 2.70 -14.30
N VAL A 45 -2.01 2.20 -13.09
CA VAL A 45 -1.24 0.95 -12.90
C VAL A 45 -1.94 -0.21 -13.59
N THR A 46 -3.26 -0.25 -13.42
CA THR A 46 -4.13 -1.28 -13.96
C THR A 46 -4.13 -1.26 -15.49
N ALA A 47 -4.31 -0.07 -16.10
CA ALA A 47 -4.25 0.10 -17.55
C ALA A 47 -2.88 -0.33 -18.11
N ARG A 48 -1.79 0.04 -17.44
CA ARG A 48 -0.42 -0.34 -17.83
C ARG A 48 -0.20 -1.85 -17.78
N LYS A 49 -0.72 -2.55 -16.75
CA LYS A 49 -0.65 -4.01 -16.64
C LYS A 49 -1.46 -4.71 -17.73
N ILE A 50 -2.70 -4.28 -17.95
CA ILE A 50 -3.56 -4.80 -19.03
C ILE A 50 -2.85 -4.65 -20.38
N TYR A 51 -2.27 -3.48 -20.66
CA TYR A 51 -1.49 -3.25 -21.88
C TYR A 51 -0.31 -4.21 -22.04
N ASN A 52 0.45 -4.48 -20.97
CA ASN A 52 1.57 -5.43 -21.02
C ASN A 52 1.12 -6.85 -21.30
N VAL A 53 0.00 -7.28 -20.71
CA VAL A 53 -0.61 -8.60 -20.97
C VAL A 53 -1.08 -8.69 -22.42
N MET A 54 -1.82 -7.69 -22.91
CA MET A 54 -2.24 -7.60 -24.31
C MET A 54 -1.05 -7.66 -25.26
N LEU A 55 0.03 -6.92 -24.99
CA LEU A 55 1.22 -6.93 -25.82
C LEU A 55 1.86 -8.33 -25.89
N GLN A 56 1.92 -9.03 -24.77
CA GLN A 56 2.44 -10.39 -24.72
C GLN A 56 1.57 -11.37 -25.53
N PHE A 57 0.24 -11.28 -25.41
CA PHE A 57 -0.68 -12.10 -26.22
C PHE A 57 -0.53 -11.81 -27.72
N ALA A 58 -0.31 -10.55 -28.08
CA ALA A 58 -0.09 -10.17 -29.47
C ALA A 58 1.24 -10.70 -30.00
N GLN A 59 2.31 -10.63 -29.21
CA GLN A 59 3.63 -11.19 -29.58
C GLN A 59 3.57 -12.70 -29.82
N ARG A 60 2.83 -13.46 -29.01
CA ARG A 60 2.60 -14.89 -29.21
C ARG A 60 1.84 -15.21 -30.50
N GLN A 61 0.93 -14.32 -30.90
CA GLN A 61 0.11 -14.50 -32.09
C GLN A 61 0.84 -14.19 -33.40
N GLY A 62 1.99 -13.52 -33.34
CA GLY A 62 2.85 -13.18 -34.48
C GLY A 62 2.58 -11.80 -35.08
N ALA A 63 3.64 -11.16 -35.60
CA ALA A 63 3.58 -9.79 -36.14
C ALA A 63 2.83 -9.65 -37.48
N ASP A 64 2.62 -10.76 -38.19
CA ASP A 64 1.96 -10.80 -39.50
C ASP A 64 0.47 -10.47 -39.42
N LYS A 65 -0.14 -10.58 -38.24
CA LYS A 65 -1.56 -10.28 -38.04
C LYS A 65 -1.80 -8.78 -37.93
N ASP A 66 -2.97 -8.33 -38.36
CA ASP A 66 -3.40 -6.94 -38.14
C ASP A 66 -4.28 -6.78 -36.91
N ARG A 67 -4.88 -7.89 -36.44
CA ARG A 67 -5.74 -7.92 -35.26
C ARG A 67 -5.38 -9.11 -34.39
N TYR A 68 -5.48 -8.90 -33.09
CA TYR A 68 -5.11 -9.84 -32.04
C TYR A 68 -6.34 -10.17 -31.21
N ARG A 69 -6.43 -11.43 -30.78
CA ARG A 69 -7.59 -11.89 -29.99
C ARG A 69 -7.15 -12.66 -28.76
N ALA A 70 -7.88 -12.50 -27.66
CA ALA A 70 -7.74 -13.30 -26.45
C ALA A 70 -9.09 -13.37 -25.73
N ARG A 71 -9.31 -14.42 -24.93
CA ARG A 71 -10.48 -14.43 -24.04
C ARG A 71 -10.27 -13.35 -22.98
N LEU A 72 -11.31 -12.57 -22.68
CA LEU A 72 -11.18 -11.49 -21.70
C LEU A 72 -10.82 -12.02 -20.30
N ALA A 73 -11.29 -13.23 -19.98
CA ALA A 73 -10.96 -13.94 -18.74
C ALA A 73 -9.47 -14.27 -18.58
N GLU A 74 -8.72 -14.36 -19.69
CA GLU A 74 -7.26 -14.58 -19.65
C GLU A 74 -6.48 -13.29 -19.35
N ILE A 75 -7.13 -12.12 -19.50
CA ILE A 75 -6.52 -10.80 -19.27
C ILE A 75 -6.97 -10.23 -17.91
N THR A 76 -8.19 -10.55 -17.45
CA THR A 76 -8.85 -9.94 -16.29
C THR A 76 -9.72 -10.96 -15.53
N VAL A 77 -9.82 -10.87 -14.19
CA VAL A 77 -10.73 -11.68 -13.37
C VAL A 77 -12.00 -10.89 -13.03
N GLY A 78 -13.12 -11.60 -12.93
CA GLY A 78 -14.33 -11.11 -12.27
C GLY A 78 -15.25 -10.27 -13.16
N ILE A 79 -15.10 -10.39 -14.48
CA ILE A 79 -16.04 -9.83 -15.44
C ILE A 79 -17.04 -10.91 -15.87
N ASP A 80 -18.27 -10.78 -15.35
CA ASP A 80 -19.42 -11.54 -15.85
C ASP A 80 -20.24 -10.68 -16.83
N PHE A 81 -20.84 -11.36 -17.82
CA PHE A 81 -21.60 -10.81 -18.95
C PHE A 81 -22.74 -9.85 -18.55
N ASN A 82 -23.31 -10.03 -17.36
CA ASN A 82 -24.49 -9.29 -16.89
C ASN A 82 -24.15 -8.06 -16.03
N SER A 83 -22.86 -7.72 -15.85
CA SER A 83 -22.43 -6.79 -14.81
C SER A 83 -22.01 -5.42 -15.34
N ASN A 84 -22.23 -4.39 -14.51
CA ASN A 84 -21.60 -3.07 -14.59
C ASN A 84 -20.06 -3.13 -14.73
N ASN A 85 -19.42 -4.29 -14.49
CA ASN A 85 -17.96 -4.45 -14.59
C ASN A 85 -17.46 -4.43 -16.05
N THR A 86 -18.31 -4.78 -17.03
CA THR A 86 -17.97 -4.67 -18.47
C THR A 86 -17.75 -3.22 -18.90
N GLU A 87 -18.39 -2.26 -18.24
CA GLU A 87 -18.21 -0.84 -18.57
C GLU A 87 -16.84 -0.32 -18.10
N ILE A 88 -16.29 -0.87 -17.02
CA ILE A 88 -14.98 -0.47 -16.48
C ILE A 88 -13.86 -0.88 -17.42
N ILE A 89 -13.93 -2.11 -17.95
CA ILE A 89 -12.94 -2.57 -18.91
C ILE A 89 -13.03 -1.80 -20.23
N LYS A 90 -14.25 -1.45 -20.66
CA LYS A 90 -14.47 -0.52 -21.77
C LYS A 90 -13.87 0.85 -21.49
N GLN A 91 -13.97 1.38 -20.26
CA GLN A 91 -13.32 2.64 -19.88
C GLN A 91 -11.79 2.55 -20.02
N TYR A 92 -11.16 1.45 -19.56
CA TYR A 92 -9.72 1.26 -19.79
C TYR A 92 -9.36 1.21 -21.26
N PHE A 93 -10.12 0.50 -22.11
CA PHE A 93 -9.83 0.44 -23.54
C PHE A 93 -10.06 1.78 -24.24
N ARG A 94 -11.12 2.52 -23.88
CA ARG A 94 -11.32 3.90 -24.36
C ARG A 94 -10.15 4.79 -23.97
N GLN A 95 -9.71 4.72 -22.71
CA GLN A 95 -8.55 5.45 -22.24
C GLN A 95 -7.29 5.08 -23.04
N MET A 96 -7.01 3.80 -23.28
CA MET A 96 -5.85 3.38 -24.08
C MET A 96 -5.92 3.86 -25.54
N ALA A 97 -7.12 3.84 -26.13
CA ALA A 97 -7.35 4.29 -27.50
C ALA A 97 -7.23 5.81 -27.67
N THR A 98 -7.48 6.60 -26.61
CA THR A 98 -7.35 8.07 -26.64
C THR A 98 -6.02 8.57 -26.09
N THR A 99 -5.27 7.74 -25.36
CA THR A 99 -3.98 8.14 -24.79
C THR A 99 -2.91 8.19 -25.87
N GLY A 100 -2.72 9.38 -26.44
CA GLY A 100 -1.59 9.68 -27.33
C GLY A 100 -0.27 9.63 -26.57
N VAL A 101 0.66 8.83 -27.09
CA VAL A 101 2.00 8.66 -26.54
C VAL A 101 3.04 8.96 -27.61
N GLU A 102 4.11 9.65 -27.20
CA GLU A 102 5.29 9.81 -28.04
C GLU A 102 6.22 8.62 -27.83
N TRP A 103 6.59 7.97 -28.92
CA TRP A 103 7.48 6.82 -28.89
C TRP A 103 8.92 7.31 -29.00
N GLN A 104 9.64 7.26 -27.88
CA GLN A 104 11.02 7.72 -27.78
C GLN A 104 11.83 6.75 -26.89
N SER A 105 13.08 6.47 -27.28
CA SER A 105 13.96 5.66 -26.45
C SER A 105 14.33 6.43 -25.17
N PRO A 106 14.42 5.76 -24.01
CA PRO A 106 15.06 6.31 -22.81
C PRO A 106 16.54 6.67 -23.01
N THR A 107 17.22 6.10 -24.01
CA THR A 107 18.64 6.31 -24.25
C THR A 107 18.86 7.44 -25.27
N THR A 108 19.59 8.48 -24.89
CA THR A 108 19.95 9.58 -25.80
C THR A 108 20.71 9.04 -27.02
N GLY A 109 20.32 9.46 -28.22
CA GLY A 109 20.91 8.99 -29.48
C GLY A 109 20.37 7.64 -29.97
N GLU A 110 19.42 7.03 -29.26
CA GLU A 110 18.69 5.85 -29.71
C GLU A 110 17.28 6.25 -30.19
N GLY A 111 16.87 5.74 -31.36
CA GLY A 111 15.59 6.11 -31.99
C GLY A 111 15.78 7.11 -33.12
N ALA A 112 15.67 6.64 -34.37
CA ALA A 112 15.89 7.46 -35.57
C ALA A 112 14.65 8.27 -35.98
N ARG A 113 13.51 8.08 -35.32
CA ARG A 113 12.22 8.59 -35.76
C ARG A 113 11.35 9.00 -34.57
N TRP A 114 10.87 10.23 -34.62
CA TRP A 114 9.79 10.68 -33.75
C TRP A 114 8.44 10.18 -34.30
N SER A 115 7.61 9.59 -33.45
CA SER A 115 6.27 9.16 -33.83
C SER A 115 5.31 9.30 -32.66
N ILE A 116 4.06 9.60 -32.97
CA ILE A 116 2.95 9.64 -32.02
C ILE A 116 1.92 8.58 -32.42
N SER A 117 1.42 7.83 -31.44
CA SER A 117 0.26 6.94 -31.63
C SER A 117 -0.48 6.77 -30.32
N ALA A 118 -1.73 6.31 -30.40
CA ALA A 118 -2.41 5.81 -29.22
C ALA A 118 -1.75 4.50 -28.73
N LEU A 119 -2.00 4.12 -27.47
CA LEU A 119 -1.51 2.84 -26.93
C LEU A 119 -2.07 1.65 -27.73
N ILE A 120 -3.36 1.72 -28.08
CA ILE A 120 -4.02 0.77 -28.99
C ILE A 120 -4.73 1.55 -30.09
N ALA A 121 -4.82 0.98 -31.29
CA ALA A 121 -5.54 1.60 -32.40
C ALA A 121 -7.04 1.32 -32.35
N HIS A 122 -7.45 0.13 -31.89
CA HIS A 122 -8.85 -0.21 -31.63
C HIS A 122 -8.96 -1.31 -30.57
N ALA A 123 -10.17 -1.47 -30.03
CA ALA A 123 -10.57 -2.62 -29.24
C ALA A 123 -12.05 -2.94 -29.45
N ASP A 124 -12.36 -4.21 -29.75
CA ASP A 124 -13.71 -4.76 -29.86
C ASP A 124 -13.92 -5.83 -28.78
N LEU A 125 -15.09 -5.79 -28.12
CA LEU A 125 -15.52 -6.83 -27.19
C LEU A 125 -16.61 -7.67 -27.87
N ILE A 126 -16.23 -8.88 -28.31
CA ILE A 126 -17.05 -9.76 -29.14
C ILE A 126 -17.59 -10.90 -28.29
N GLN A 127 -18.90 -11.01 -28.20
CA GLN A 127 -19.53 -12.15 -27.54
C GLN A 127 -19.49 -13.39 -28.44
N LYS A 128 -18.94 -14.49 -27.94
CA LYS A 128 -18.94 -15.80 -28.59
C LYS A 128 -19.50 -16.85 -27.64
N GLY A 129 -20.78 -17.19 -27.80
CA GLY A 129 -21.47 -18.06 -26.84
C GLY A 129 -21.52 -17.41 -25.46
N ASN A 130 -20.97 -18.12 -24.45
CA ASN A 130 -20.88 -17.63 -23.07
C ASN A 130 -19.51 -16.99 -22.73
N GLU A 131 -18.65 -16.76 -23.72
CA GLU A 131 -17.34 -16.15 -23.54
C GLU A 131 -17.27 -14.77 -24.20
N LEU A 132 -16.54 -13.85 -23.57
CA LEU A 132 -16.22 -12.54 -24.14
C LEU A 132 -14.79 -12.57 -24.70
N VAL A 133 -14.66 -12.32 -25.99
CA VAL A 133 -13.38 -12.25 -26.69
C VAL A 133 -13.02 -10.79 -26.91
N LEU A 134 -11.85 -10.39 -26.42
CA LEU A 134 -11.26 -9.11 -26.77
C LEU A 134 -10.55 -9.26 -28.11
N GLU A 135 -10.88 -8.39 -29.06
CA GLU A 135 -10.09 -8.15 -30.27
C GLU A 135 -9.46 -6.76 -30.18
N TRP A 136 -8.20 -6.60 -30.56
CA TRP A 136 -7.53 -5.29 -30.59
C TRP A 136 -6.48 -5.21 -31.70
N SER A 137 -6.00 -4.00 -31.99
CA SER A 137 -4.82 -3.78 -32.84
C SER A 137 -3.94 -2.63 -32.35
N TYR A 138 -2.73 -2.58 -32.89
CA TYR A 138 -1.79 -1.48 -32.71
C TYR A 138 -1.72 -0.62 -33.95
N ALA A 139 -1.25 0.62 -33.80
CA ALA A 139 -1.09 1.52 -34.93
C ALA A 139 -0.05 0.96 -35.94
N PRO A 140 -0.33 0.98 -37.26
CA PRO A 140 0.51 0.32 -38.25
C PRO A 140 1.99 0.77 -38.24
N ASN A 141 2.24 2.04 -37.92
CA ASN A 141 3.56 2.66 -37.85
C ASN A 141 4.45 2.12 -36.72
N ILE A 142 3.88 1.56 -35.66
CA ILE A 142 4.63 1.00 -34.51
C ILE A 142 4.44 -0.51 -34.35
N LYS A 143 3.48 -1.13 -35.05
CA LYS A 143 3.10 -2.55 -34.90
C LYS A 143 4.32 -3.48 -34.95
N HIS A 144 5.15 -3.35 -35.98
CA HIS A 144 6.31 -4.22 -36.13
C HIS A 144 7.30 -4.06 -34.98
N GLU A 145 7.54 -2.82 -34.54
CA GLU A 145 8.43 -2.55 -33.42
C GLU A 145 7.88 -3.10 -32.10
N LEU A 146 6.56 -3.09 -31.91
CA LEU A 146 5.90 -3.66 -30.74
C LEU A 146 5.98 -5.19 -30.68
N LEU A 147 5.80 -5.85 -31.83
CA LEU A 147 5.52 -7.28 -31.86
C LEU A 147 6.74 -8.15 -32.17
N ASP A 148 7.66 -7.63 -32.98
CA ASP A 148 8.96 -8.26 -33.22
C ASP A 148 10.10 -7.24 -33.03
N PRO A 149 10.32 -6.81 -31.78
CA PRO A 149 11.36 -5.83 -31.49
C PRO A 149 12.76 -6.44 -31.67
N GLN A 150 13.61 -5.74 -32.43
CA GLN A 150 15.04 -6.05 -32.50
C GLN A 150 15.78 -5.68 -31.20
N ARG A 151 15.31 -4.62 -30.52
CA ARG A 151 15.83 -4.16 -29.23
C ARG A 151 14.71 -4.18 -28.21
N PHE A 152 14.86 -4.99 -27.16
CA PHE A 152 13.84 -5.17 -26.14
C PHE A 152 14.43 -5.46 -24.77
N ALA A 153 13.62 -5.21 -23.75
CA ALA A 153 13.84 -5.71 -22.40
C ALA A 153 13.03 -6.99 -22.19
N LYS A 154 13.66 -8.01 -21.63
CA LYS A 154 13.01 -9.25 -21.19
C LYS A 154 12.48 -9.05 -19.78
N MET A 155 11.18 -9.26 -19.56
CA MET A 155 10.57 -9.12 -18.24
C MET A 155 9.46 -10.14 -18.03
N SER A 156 9.31 -10.61 -16.79
CA SER A 156 8.26 -11.52 -16.39
C SER A 156 6.97 -10.75 -16.05
N LEU A 157 5.86 -11.16 -16.65
CA LEU A 157 4.53 -10.63 -16.32
C LEU A 157 4.15 -10.92 -14.86
N GLN A 158 4.63 -12.02 -14.26
CA GLN A 158 4.42 -12.31 -12.84
C GLN A 158 5.07 -11.25 -11.95
N VAL A 159 6.30 -10.84 -12.28
CA VAL A 159 6.99 -9.76 -11.52
C VAL A 159 6.26 -8.43 -11.68
N LEU A 160 5.79 -8.12 -12.90
CA LEU A 160 4.98 -6.93 -13.15
C LEU A 160 3.66 -6.94 -12.34
N ALA A 161 3.04 -8.11 -12.15
CA ALA A 161 1.83 -8.25 -11.35
C ALA A 161 2.05 -7.87 -9.87
N MET A 162 3.22 -8.19 -9.30
CA MET A 162 3.57 -7.85 -7.90
C MET A 162 3.86 -6.36 -7.66
N LEU A 163 4.10 -5.58 -8.70
CA LEU A 163 4.38 -4.15 -8.60
C LEU A 163 3.07 -3.35 -8.57
N ASN A 164 2.88 -2.56 -7.53
CA ASN A 164 1.59 -1.93 -7.23
C ASN A 164 1.60 -0.40 -7.30
N THR A 165 2.67 0.20 -7.82
CA THR A 165 2.73 1.63 -8.12
C THR A 165 3.25 1.84 -9.54
N MET A 166 2.83 2.94 -10.19
CA MET A 166 3.33 3.27 -11.53
C MET A 166 4.85 3.39 -11.54
N ALA A 167 5.42 4.08 -10.55
CA ALA A 167 6.85 4.31 -10.47
C ALA A 167 7.64 3.01 -10.27
N SER A 168 7.18 2.10 -9.40
CA SER A 168 7.86 0.81 -9.22
C SER A 168 7.76 -0.05 -10.48
N LEU A 169 6.60 -0.03 -11.16
CA LEU A 169 6.38 -0.79 -12.39
C LEU A 169 7.29 -0.27 -13.52
N VAL A 170 7.24 1.03 -13.83
CA VAL A 170 8.04 1.63 -14.91
C VAL A 170 9.54 1.58 -14.60
N LEU A 171 9.94 1.79 -13.33
CA LEU A 171 11.35 1.66 -12.95
C LEU A 171 11.86 0.24 -13.19
N TYR A 172 11.10 -0.78 -12.80
CA TYR A 172 11.45 -2.18 -13.10
C TYR A 172 11.56 -2.42 -14.61
N GLU A 173 10.56 -1.99 -15.40
CA GLU A 173 10.56 -2.15 -16.86
C GLU A 173 11.83 -1.55 -17.49
N ILE A 174 12.21 -0.33 -17.08
CA ILE A 174 13.43 0.33 -17.54
C ILE A 174 14.66 -0.45 -17.09
N CYS A 175 14.74 -0.83 -15.81
CA CYS A 175 15.90 -1.53 -15.26
C CYS A 175 16.13 -2.91 -15.88
N CYS A 176 15.08 -3.65 -16.27
CA CYS A 176 15.21 -4.93 -16.98
C CYS A 176 16.07 -4.83 -18.24
N ARG A 177 16.06 -3.68 -18.93
CA ARG A 177 16.92 -3.44 -20.11
C ARG A 177 18.41 -3.46 -19.77
N TYR A 178 18.78 -3.00 -18.58
CA TYR A 178 20.17 -2.75 -18.19
C TYR A 178 20.72 -3.79 -17.21
N ALA A 179 19.89 -4.74 -16.76
CA ALA A 179 20.29 -5.78 -15.81
C ALA A 179 21.44 -6.67 -16.30
N ASP A 180 21.49 -6.92 -17.61
CA ASP A 180 22.50 -7.75 -18.27
C ASP A 180 23.51 -6.91 -19.09
N ASN A 181 23.45 -5.57 -18.98
CA ASN A 181 24.40 -4.67 -19.65
C ASN A 181 25.74 -4.69 -18.88
N PRO A 182 26.91 -4.77 -19.55
CA PRO A 182 28.21 -4.71 -18.90
C PRO A 182 28.40 -3.52 -17.93
N SER A 183 27.82 -2.35 -18.24
CA SER A 183 27.90 -1.19 -17.34
C SER A 183 27.00 -1.33 -16.11
N GLY A 184 25.93 -2.11 -16.20
CA GLY A 184 24.86 -2.17 -15.19
C GLY A 184 24.21 -0.81 -14.93
N LEU A 185 24.28 0.15 -15.86
CA LEU A 185 23.81 1.51 -15.65
C LEU A 185 22.72 1.87 -16.66
N THR A 186 21.62 2.45 -16.17
CA THR A 186 20.61 3.07 -17.04
C THR A 186 21.20 4.26 -17.79
N ALA A 187 20.47 4.76 -18.80
CA ALA A 187 20.74 6.09 -19.33
C ALA A 187 20.70 7.13 -18.20
N ARG A 188 21.65 8.08 -18.22
CA ARG A 188 21.62 9.27 -17.38
C ARG A 188 20.64 10.26 -18.00
N GLN A 189 19.62 10.65 -17.25
CA GLN A 189 18.58 11.58 -17.71
C GLN A 189 18.27 12.63 -16.64
N PRO A 190 17.85 13.84 -17.03
CA PRO A 190 17.40 14.86 -16.08
C PRO A 190 16.31 14.33 -15.16
N TRP A 191 16.31 14.69 -13.88
CA TRP A 191 15.25 14.23 -12.95
C TRP A 191 13.85 14.70 -13.40
N SER A 192 13.76 15.81 -14.14
CA SER A 192 12.54 16.29 -14.78
C SER A 192 12.02 15.37 -15.88
N TRP A 193 12.90 14.63 -16.58
CA TRP A 193 12.51 13.60 -17.54
C TRP A 193 11.95 12.37 -16.83
N TRP A 194 12.57 11.94 -15.73
CA TRP A 194 12.11 10.80 -14.94
C TRP A 194 10.73 11.03 -14.30
N ARG A 195 10.37 12.29 -14.00
CA ARG A 195 9.13 12.64 -13.33
C ARG A 195 7.86 12.18 -14.07
N PRO A 196 7.56 12.64 -15.31
CA PRO A 196 6.40 12.18 -16.05
C PRO A 196 6.47 10.69 -16.37
N VAL A 197 7.67 10.16 -16.66
CA VAL A 197 7.90 8.74 -16.95
C VAL A 197 7.51 7.84 -15.77
N LEU A 198 8.04 8.10 -14.58
CA LEU A 198 7.77 7.28 -13.39
C LEU A 198 6.37 7.53 -12.81
N THR A 199 5.81 8.73 -12.97
CA THR A 199 4.46 9.02 -12.46
C THR A 199 3.36 8.53 -13.39
N GLY A 200 3.68 8.31 -14.68
CA GLY A 200 2.72 7.96 -15.72
C GLY A 200 1.72 9.08 -16.00
N ALA A 201 2.05 10.32 -15.63
CA ALA A 201 1.22 11.50 -15.81
C ALA A 201 1.88 12.47 -16.80
N PRO A 202 1.09 13.26 -17.55
CA PRO A 202 1.65 14.33 -18.37
C PRO A 202 2.51 15.27 -17.52
N ASP A 203 3.62 15.75 -18.08
CA ASP A 203 4.40 16.77 -17.38
C ASP A 203 3.62 18.09 -17.37
N SER A 204 3.53 18.71 -16.21
CA SER A 204 2.77 19.95 -16.01
C SER A 204 3.46 20.82 -14.97
N PRO A 205 3.50 22.15 -15.15
CA PRO A 205 3.98 23.10 -14.14
C PRO A 205 3.26 22.97 -12.79
N THR A 206 2.03 22.46 -12.77
CA THR A 206 1.23 22.26 -11.56
C THR A 206 1.42 20.88 -10.90
N SER A 207 2.38 20.09 -11.39
CA SER A 207 2.71 18.80 -10.80
C SER A 207 3.11 18.94 -9.33
N ALA A 208 2.59 18.07 -8.47
CA ALA A 208 2.98 18.00 -7.06
C ALA A 208 4.46 17.63 -6.84
N TYR A 209 5.18 17.28 -7.91
CA TYR A 209 6.56 16.81 -7.90
C TYR A 209 7.52 17.76 -8.64
N GLN A 210 7.21 19.06 -8.69
CA GLN A 210 8.13 20.08 -9.24
C GLN A 210 9.38 20.31 -8.38
N GLU A 211 9.41 19.82 -7.14
CA GLU A 211 10.60 19.84 -6.31
C GLU A 211 11.25 18.46 -6.24
N TYR A 212 12.54 18.38 -6.57
CA TYR A 212 13.30 17.12 -6.53
C TYR A 212 13.19 16.41 -5.17
N LYS A 213 13.22 17.16 -4.06
CA LYS A 213 13.11 16.57 -2.72
C LYS A 213 11.80 15.79 -2.52
N ILE A 214 10.69 16.33 -3.01
CA ILE A 214 9.36 15.71 -2.91
C ILE A 214 9.28 14.53 -3.87
N PHE A 215 9.70 14.72 -5.13
CA PHE A 215 9.76 13.66 -6.14
C PHE A 215 10.60 12.45 -5.66
N ASN A 216 11.81 12.71 -5.16
CA ASN A 216 12.71 11.67 -4.68
C ASN A 216 12.11 10.91 -3.49
N ARG A 217 11.55 11.62 -2.49
CA ARG A 217 10.92 11.00 -1.31
C ARG A 217 9.71 10.15 -1.68
N ASP A 218 8.79 10.70 -2.49
CA ASP A 218 7.47 10.12 -2.68
C ASP A 218 7.35 9.18 -3.87
N VAL A 219 8.26 9.29 -4.84
CA VAL A 219 8.24 8.51 -6.08
C VAL A 219 9.46 7.60 -6.14
N VAL A 220 10.67 8.18 -6.26
CA VAL A 220 11.90 7.42 -6.56
C VAL A 220 12.26 6.45 -5.43
N LYS A 221 12.37 6.91 -4.19
CA LYS A 221 12.74 6.05 -3.04
C LYS A 221 11.71 4.95 -2.76
N LYS A 222 10.42 5.25 -2.93
CA LYS A 222 9.36 4.24 -2.76
C LYS A 222 9.40 3.20 -3.88
N ALA A 223 9.63 3.63 -5.12
CA ALA A 223 9.81 2.73 -6.25
C ALA A 223 11.03 1.82 -6.07
N LEU A 224 12.19 2.38 -5.69
CA LEU A 224 13.41 1.64 -5.41
C LEU A 224 13.20 0.60 -4.31
N LYS A 225 12.62 1.01 -3.18
CA LYS A 225 12.32 0.07 -2.08
C LYS A 225 11.48 -1.09 -2.59
N LYS A 226 10.39 -0.80 -3.33
CA LYS A 226 9.48 -1.83 -3.82
C LYS A 226 10.15 -2.76 -4.84
N VAL A 227 10.89 -2.22 -5.81
CA VAL A 227 11.61 -3.02 -6.82
C VAL A 227 12.63 -3.94 -6.16
N ASN A 228 13.43 -3.39 -5.23
CA ASN A 228 14.40 -4.17 -4.47
C ASN A 228 13.75 -5.21 -3.54
N GLU A 229 12.51 -5.02 -3.12
CA GLU A 229 11.81 -5.98 -2.26
C GLU A 229 11.26 -7.16 -3.07
N VAL A 230 10.54 -6.88 -4.17
CA VAL A 230 9.71 -7.91 -4.83
C VAL A 230 10.34 -8.51 -6.08
N THR A 231 11.35 -7.88 -6.68
CA THR A 231 11.92 -8.33 -7.96
C THR A 231 13.25 -9.07 -7.77
N ASP A 232 13.71 -9.70 -8.85
CA ASP A 232 15.03 -10.32 -9.01
C ASP A 232 16.16 -9.29 -9.23
N LEU A 233 15.81 -8.02 -9.40
CA LEU A 233 16.77 -6.93 -9.57
C LEU A 233 17.14 -6.28 -8.24
N GLU A 234 18.38 -5.84 -8.17
CA GLU A 234 18.86 -4.87 -7.22
C GLU A 234 19.17 -3.56 -7.94
N VAL A 235 18.55 -2.48 -7.47
CA VAL A 235 18.57 -1.16 -8.09
C VAL A 235 18.99 -0.11 -7.08
N GLU A 236 20.02 0.65 -7.43
CA GLU A 236 20.56 1.74 -6.62
C GLU A 236 20.44 3.07 -7.38
N LEU A 237 20.08 4.15 -6.67
CA LEU A 237 20.01 5.49 -7.24
C LEU A 237 21.40 6.14 -7.25
N ILE A 238 21.78 6.69 -8.39
CA ILE A 238 22.94 7.56 -8.57
C ILE A 238 22.43 8.97 -8.89
N GLU A 239 22.72 9.91 -7.99
CA GLU A 239 22.39 11.33 -8.16
C GLU A 239 23.59 12.08 -8.74
N HIS A 240 23.42 12.71 -9.91
CA HIS A 240 24.42 13.59 -10.51
C HIS A 240 24.09 15.04 -10.17
N LYS A 241 24.99 15.70 -9.43
CA LYS A 241 24.81 17.07 -8.94
C LYS A 241 25.54 18.08 -9.83
N ALA A 242 24.91 19.23 -10.05
CA ALA A 242 25.59 20.43 -10.54
C ALA A 242 25.50 21.50 -9.44
N GLY A 243 26.65 21.79 -8.81
CA GLY A 243 26.69 22.59 -7.60
C GLY A 243 25.94 21.90 -6.45
N ARG A 244 24.97 22.60 -5.86
CA ARG A 244 24.16 22.08 -4.72
C ARG A 244 22.92 21.30 -5.16
N SER A 245 22.54 21.39 -6.43
CA SER A 245 21.29 20.82 -6.95
C SER A 245 21.54 19.51 -7.69
N VAL A 246 20.65 18.54 -7.50
CA VAL A 246 20.61 17.32 -8.31
C VAL A 246 20.03 17.67 -9.68
N GLN A 247 20.75 17.35 -10.75
CA GLN A 247 20.33 17.62 -12.13
C GLN A 247 19.85 16.34 -12.80
N ASP A 248 20.66 15.29 -12.76
CA ASP A 248 20.35 14.04 -13.45
C ASP A 248 20.28 12.88 -12.47
N LEU A 249 19.46 11.90 -12.84
CA LEU A 249 19.38 10.62 -12.18
C LEU A 249 19.86 9.54 -13.12
N GLN A 250 20.49 8.54 -12.52
CA GLN A 250 20.87 7.31 -13.16
C GLN A 250 20.65 6.19 -12.15
N PHE A 251 20.39 4.98 -12.63
CA PHE A 251 20.22 3.82 -11.76
C PHE A 251 21.27 2.77 -12.09
N LYS A 252 21.91 2.25 -11.04
CA LYS A 252 22.74 1.06 -11.13
C LYS A 252 21.85 -0.15 -10.92
N VAL A 253 21.99 -1.14 -11.78
CA VAL A 253 21.14 -2.32 -11.85
C VAL A 253 22.05 -3.54 -11.88
N ARG A 254 21.74 -4.52 -11.03
CA ARG A 254 22.34 -5.85 -11.05
C ARG A 254 21.27 -6.89 -10.77
N ARG A 255 21.44 -8.11 -11.27
CA ARG A 255 20.64 -9.24 -10.81
C ARG A 255 21.11 -9.65 -9.42
N LYS A 256 20.17 -10.00 -8.55
CA LYS A 256 20.50 -10.57 -7.25
C LYS A 256 21.10 -11.95 -7.45
N ALA A 257 22.20 -12.23 -6.76
CA ALA A 257 22.74 -13.57 -6.66
C ALA A 257 21.77 -14.40 -5.82
N GLN A 258 20.95 -15.23 -6.47
CA GLN A 258 19.94 -16.11 -5.85
C GLN A 258 18.92 -15.40 -4.95
N LYS A 259 17.74 -15.12 -5.50
CA LYS A 259 16.50 -15.36 -4.75
C LYS A 259 16.16 -16.82 -5.04
N GLU A 260 15.92 -17.65 -4.01
CA GLU A 260 15.17 -18.89 -4.21
C GLU A 260 13.99 -18.54 -5.11
N GLU A 261 13.78 -19.34 -6.17
CA GLU A 261 12.70 -19.14 -7.13
C GLU A 261 11.46 -18.76 -6.34
N ALA A 262 10.98 -17.52 -6.52
CA ALA A 262 9.72 -17.14 -5.92
C ALA A 262 8.73 -18.21 -6.41
N PRO A 263 7.97 -18.86 -5.50
CA PRO A 263 7.11 -19.96 -5.89
C PRO A 263 6.31 -19.52 -7.11
N GLU A 264 6.28 -20.34 -8.16
CA GLU A 264 5.52 -20.07 -9.38
C GLU A 264 4.10 -19.67 -8.95
N ARG A 265 3.84 -18.36 -8.99
CA ARG A 265 2.53 -17.81 -8.74
C ARG A 265 1.91 -17.65 -10.11
N GLU A 266 0.77 -18.29 -10.30
CA GLU A 266 -0.07 -17.99 -11.45
C GLU A 266 -0.28 -16.48 -11.52
N ILE A 267 -0.22 -15.92 -12.74
CA ILE A 267 -0.56 -14.52 -12.93
C ILE A 267 -2.03 -14.38 -12.54
N GLU A 268 -2.30 -13.88 -11.34
CA GLU A 268 -3.64 -13.53 -10.92
C GLU A 268 -4.17 -12.48 -11.91
N PRO A 269 -5.21 -12.79 -12.69
CA PRO A 269 -5.70 -11.81 -13.64
C PRO A 269 -6.27 -10.60 -12.88
N VAL A 270 -6.26 -9.44 -13.54
CA VAL A 270 -6.60 -8.18 -12.88
C VAL A 270 -8.03 -8.21 -12.33
N ASP A 271 -8.20 -8.04 -11.02
CA ASP A 271 -9.52 -8.02 -10.40
C ASP A 271 -10.26 -6.71 -10.70
N LEU A 272 -11.21 -6.80 -11.64
CA LEU A 272 -12.07 -5.70 -12.03
C LEU A 272 -13.44 -5.73 -11.33
N LYS A 273 -13.79 -6.84 -10.68
CA LYS A 273 -15.05 -7.01 -9.94
C LYS A 273 -15.07 -6.09 -8.73
N THR A 274 -14.01 -6.13 -7.94
CA THR A 274 -13.88 -5.35 -6.71
C THR A 274 -13.84 -3.85 -7.02
N ILE A 275 -13.14 -3.46 -8.10
CA ILE A 275 -13.12 -2.07 -8.59
C ILE A 275 -14.54 -1.63 -8.96
N GLY A 276 -15.29 -2.48 -9.67
CA GLY A 276 -16.66 -2.16 -10.06
C GLY A 276 -17.64 -2.05 -8.91
N ALA A 277 -17.49 -2.88 -7.88
CA ALA A 277 -18.24 -2.74 -6.64
C ALA A 277 -17.96 -1.39 -5.97
N ALA A 278 -16.70 -0.97 -5.88
CA ALA A 278 -16.33 0.32 -5.31
C ALA A 278 -16.90 1.51 -6.10
N ILE A 279 -16.85 1.48 -7.44
CA ILE A 279 -17.40 2.54 -8.28
C ILE A 279 -18.92 2.70 -8.06
N ARG A 280 -19.66 1.58 -7.96
CA ARG A 280 -21.10 1.61 -7.66
C ARG A 280 -21.43 2.27 -6.33
N LEU A 281 -20.56 2.11 -5.33
CA LEU A 281 -20.72 2.73 -4.01
C LEU A 281 -20.21 4.18 -3.95
N GLY A 282 -19.92 4.79 -5.11
CA GLY A 282 -19.54 6.20 -5.25
C GLY A 282 -18.05 6.48 -5.04
N ILE A 283 -17.19 5.47 -5.18
CA ILE A 283 -15.74 5.64 -5.05
C ILE A 283 -15.13 5.82 -6.44
N ALA A 284 -14.37 6.89 -6.63
CA ALA A 284 -13.68 7.13 -7.89
C ALA A 284 -12.71 5.98 -8.24
N GLN A 285 -12.65 5.63 -9.53
CA GLN A 285 -11.84 4.51 -10.04
C GLN A 285 -10.37 4.59 -9.61
N ASP A 286 -9.75 5.78 -9.67
CA ASP A 286 -8.35 5.96 -9.27
C ASP A 286 -8.10 5.67 -7.78
N LYS A 287 -9.12 5.88 -6.92
CA LYS A 287 -9.08 5.58 -5.49
C LYS A 287 -9.33 4.10 -5.24
N ALA A 288 -10.32 3.53 -5.93
CA ALA A 288 -10.63 2.11 -5.84
C ALA A 288 -9.40 1.26 -6.20
N GLU A 289 -8.73 1.57 -7.32
CA GLU A 289 -7.48 0.91 -7.72
C GLU A 289 -6.41 1.01 -6.63
N LYS A 290 -6.19 2.20 -6.04
CA LYS A 290 -5.18 2.41 -4.99
C LYS A 290 -5.49 1.62 -3.72
N LEU A 291 -6.77 1.51 -3.34
CA LEU A 291 -7.19 0.74 -2.18
C LEU A 291 -7.03 -0.75 -2.45
N LEU A 292 -7.46 -1.23 -3.62
CA LEU A 292 -7.32 -2.63 -4.04
C LEU A 292 -5.85 -3.06 -4.04
N LEU A 293 -4.98 -2.25 -4.65
CA LEU A 293 -3.54 -2.49 -4.72
C LEU A 293 -2.83 -2.46 -3.35
N LYS A 294 -3.45 -1.83 -2.34
CA LYS A 294 -2.87 -1.69 -1.00
C LYS A 294 -3.35 -2.77 -0.04
N TYR A 295 -4.64 -3.09 -0.07
CA TYR A 295 -5.29 -3.98 0.89
C TYR A 295 -5.63 -5.36 0.33
N GLY A 296 -5.56 -5.54 -0.99
CA GLY A 296 -5.95 -6.78 -1.67
C GLY A 296 -7.45 -6.88 -1.91
N ALA A 297 -7.84 -7.80 -2.79
CA ALA A 297 -9.24 -8.06 -3.14
C ALA A 297 -10.09 -8.54 -1.95
N PRO A 298 -9.66 -9.53 -1.13
CA PRO A 298 -10.52 -10.08 -0.07
C PRO A 298 -10.94 -9.02 0.95
N ALA A 299 -9.96 -8.27 1.48
CA ALA A 299 -10.22 -7.22 2.45
C ALA A 299 -11.08 -6.08 1.87
N MET A 300 -10.90 -5.76 0.58
CA MET A 300 -11.68 -4.72 -0.07
C MET A 300 -13.12 -5.15 -0.32
N ASP A 301 -13.36 -6.39 -0.75
CA ASP A 301 -14.71 -6.93 -0.92
C ASP A 301 -15.49 -6.94 0.40
N GLU A 302 -14.87 -7.37 1.50
CA GLU A 302 -15.53 -7.35 2.82
C GLU A 302 -15.84 -5.92 3.29
N ALA A 303 -14.88 -5.00 3.10
CA ALA A 303 -15.06 -3.59 3.45
C ALA A 303 -16.16 -2.92 2.62
N LEU A 304 -16.28 -3.27 1.35
CA LEU A 304 -17.33 -2.79 0.45
C LEU A 304 -18.70 -3.33 0.87
N GLY A 305 -18.77 -4.57 1.36
CA GLY A 305 -19.99 -5.14 1.96
C GLY A 305 -20.48 -4.32 3.15
N VAL A 306 -19.58 -3.95 4.06
CA VAL A 306 -19.90 -3.09 5.22
C VAL A 306 -20.34 -1.69 4.77
N LEU A 307 -19.69 -1.12 3.76
CA LEU A 307 -20.08 0.18 3.19
C LEU A 307 -21.48 0.13 2.55
N ASP A 308 -21.79 -0.89 1.77
CA ASP A 308 -23.10 -1.07 1.13
C ASP A 308 -24.21 -1.21 2.18
N GLU A 309 -24.00 -2.05 3.20
CA GLU A 309 -24.93 -2.21 4.31
C GLU A 309 -25.18 -0.87 5.03
N ARG A 310 -24.11 -0.12 5.30
CA ARG A 310 -24.22 1.19 5.97
C ARG A 310 -24.94 2.24 5.12
N GLN A 311 -24.82 2.19 3.80
CA GLN A 311 -25.54 3.09 2.89
C GLN A 311 -27.02 2.75 2.77
N ARG A 312 -27.41 1.48 2.91
CA ARG A 312 -28.81 1.02 2.87
C ARG A 312 -29.57 1.31 4.16
N ARG A 313 -28.87 1.44 5.28
CA ARG A 313 -29.43 1.78 6.60
C ARG A 313 -29.93 3.23 6.65
N ALA A 314 -31.26 3.40 6.53
CA ALA A 314 -31.94 4.70 6.56
C ALA A 314 -32.13 5.27 7.98
N ASP A 315 -31.87 4.46 9.01
CA ASP A 315 -31.99 4.77 10.44
C ASP A 315 -30.79 5.57 11.01
N MET A 316 -29.74 5.76 10.22
CA MET A 316 -28.52 6.44 10.63
C MET A 316 -28.16 7.60 9.67
N GLU A 317 -27.31 8.53 10.11
CA GLU A 317 -26.86 9.63 9.24
C GLU A 317 -26.26 9.12 7.92
N PRO A 318 -26.60 9.71 6.76
CA PRO A 318 -26.06 9.28 5.47
C PRO A 318 -24.53 9.39 5.41
N VAL A 319 -23.89 8.42 4.75
CA VAL A 319 -22.44 8.44 4.52
C VAL A 319 -22.09 9.53 3.52
N ARG A 320 -21.69 10.71 4.02
CA ARG A 320 -21.35 11.88 3.16
C ARG A 320 -20.11 11.67 2.29
N THR A 321 -19.15 10.85 2.75
CA THR A 321 -17.90 10.58 2.02
C THR A 321 -17.57 9.08 2.02
N PRO A 322 -18.12 8.32 1.05
CA PRO A 322 -17.91 6.87 0.95
C PRO A 322 -16.43 6.46 0.95
N GLU A 323 -15.57 7.22 0.25
CA GLU A 323 -14.11 6.96 0.21
C GLU A 323 -13.46 6.98 1.60
N LYS A 324 -13.76 8.00 2.42
CA LYS A 324 -13.16 8.16 3.76
C LYS A 324 -13.64 7.05 4.68
N TYR A 325 -14.93 6.70 4.59
CA TYR A 325 -15.50 5.62 5.37
C TYR A 325 -14.90 4.27 4.99
N LEU A 326 -14.83 3.94 3.70
CA LEU A 326 -14.18 2.70 3.24
C LEU A 326 -12.73 2.63 3.71
N ARG A 327 -11.97 3.73 3.59
CA ARG A 327 -10.58 3.78 4.07
C ARG A 327 -10.51 3.53 5.58
N SER A 328 -11.46 4.05 6.37
CA SER A 328 -11.48 3.82 7.82
C SER A 328 -11.74 2.36 8.18
N ILE A 329 -12.64 1.68 7.45
CA ILE A 329 -12.90 0.24 7.59
C ILE A 329 -11.64 -0.55 7.19
N LEU A 330 -11.04 -0.21 6.04
CA LEU A 330 -9.83 -0.85 5.56
C LEU A 330 -8.62 -0.68 6.51
N GLN A 331 -8.56 0.43 7.23
CA GLN A 331 -7.50 0.70 8.22
C GLN A 331 -7.77 0.05 9.57
N SER A 332 -9.03 -0.13 9.96
CA SER A 332 -9.37 -0.76 11.24
C SER A 332 -9.14 -2.28 11.22
N GLY A 333 -9.13 -2.89 10.03
CA GLY A 333 -8.96 -4.34 9.86
C GLY A 333 -10.10 -5.16 10.44
N GLN A 334 -11.19 -4.51 10.87
CA GLN A 334 -12.37 -5.16 11.44
C GLN A 334 -13.36 -5.42 10.33
N PHE A 335 -13.16 -6.52 9.61
CA PHE A 335 -14.07 -6.98 8.59
C PHE A 335 -14.86 -8.19 9.11
N GLY A 336 -16.19 -8.10 9.07
CA GLY A 336 -17.07 -9.22 8.73
C GLY A 336 -17.13 -10.50 9.57
N LEU A 337 -16.69 -10.58 10.83
CA LEU A 337 -17.05 -11.74 11.67
C LEU A 337 -18.37 -11.49 12.43
N PRO A 338 -19.43 -12.30 12.20
CA PRO A 338 -20.34 -12.65 13.28
C PRO A 338 -19.48 -13.27 14.39
N LYS A 339 -19.69 -12.77 15.60
CA LYS A 339 -18.98 -13.15 16.79
C LYS A 339 -19.37 -14.58 17.18
N GLU A 340 -18.76 -15.59 16.56
CA GLU A 340 -18.72 -16.94 17.11
C GLU A 340 -17.53 -17.09 18.06
N GLU A 341 -17.85 -17.74 19.17
CA GLU A 341 -17.04 -17.89 20.36
C GLU A 341 -15.78 -18.75 20.12
N GLN A 342 -14.68 -18.27 20.71
CA GLN A 342 -13.50 -19.02 21.15
C GLN A 342 -12.45 -19.44 20.11
N ALA A 343 -11.33 -18.70 20.12
CA ALA A 343 -9.99 -19.27 20.31
C ALA A 343 -9.05 -18.20 20.91
N ALA A 344 -8.18 -18.61 21.83
CA ALA A 344 -7.37 -17.78 22.72
C ALA A 344 -6.51 -16.69 22.03
N PRO A 345 -6.21 -15.55 22.70
CA PRO A 345 -5.54 -14.43 22.06
C PRO A 345 -4.02 -14.64 21.92
N PRO A 346 -3.43 -14.45 20.73
CA PRO A 346 -2.00 -14.14 20.57
C PRO A 346 -1.69 -12.70 21.07
N PRO A 347 -0.41 -12.35 21.32
CA PRO A 347 -0.07 -11.14 22.08
C PRO A 347 -0.52 -9.87 21.33
N VAL A 348 -1.26 -9.03 22.04
CA VAL A 348 -1.88 -7.82 21.51
C VAL A 348 -0.80 -6.76 21.30
N VAL A 349 -0.52 -6.43 20.04
CA VAL A 349 0.15 -5.18 19.67
C VAL A 349 -0.91 -4.07 19.72
N TYR A 350 -0.85 -3.23 20.76
CA TYR A 350 -1.81 -2.16 21.02
C TYR A 350 -1.71 -1.04 19.98
N ASP A 351 -2.53 -1.07 18.92
CA ASP A 351 -2.56 0.03 17.93
C ASP A 351 -3.99 0.53 17.60
N LYS A 352 -4.80 0.76 18.63
CA LYS A 352 -5.94 1.68 18.55
C LYS A 352 -5.57 2.98 19.25
N LYS A 353 -5.31 4.04 18.47
CA LYS A 353 -4.98 5.40 18.96
C LYS A 353 -5.89 5.91 20.09
N ALA A 354 -7.17 5.54 20.09
CA ALA A 354 -8.14 5.89 21.13
C ALA A 354 -7.95 5.11 22.44
N GLU A 355 -7.57 3.83 22.37
CA GLU A 355 -7.23 3.04 23.56
C GLU A 355 -5.90 3.49 24.13
N ARG A 356 -4.89 3.73 23.27
CA ARG A 356 -3.60 4.31 23.69
C ARG A 356 -3.80 5.65 24.42
N LEU A 357 -4.68 6.52 23.93
CA LEU A 357 -4.98 7.79 24.60
C LEU A 357 -5.62 7.60 25.97
N LYS A 358 -6.55 6.65 26.12
CA LYS A 358 -7.15 6.31 27.44
C LYS A 358 -6.11 5.76 28.42
N LEU A 359 -5.18 4.93 27.95
CA LEU A 359 -4.08 4.43 28.80
C LEU A 359 -3.13 5.55 29.21
N ILE A 360 -2.79 6.47 28.31
CA ILE A 360 -1.97 7.65 28.62
C ILE A 360 -2.69 8.53 29.66
N GLU A 361 -3.99 8.78 29.50
CA GLU A 361 -4.77 9.54 30.48
C GLU A 361 -4.77 8.87 31.88
N ARG A 362 -4.91 7.54 31.92
CA ARG A 362 -4.85 6.75 33.15
C ARG A 362 -3.46 6.77 33.79
N PHE A 363 -2.40 6.63 33.00
CA PHE A 363 -1.00 6.75 33.45
C PHE A 363 -0.75 8.12 34.10
N MET A 364 -1.16 9.19 33.41
CA MET A 364 -0.98 10.55 33.91
C MET A 364 -1.82 10.81 35.17
N ALA A 365 -2.98 10.17 35.31
CA ALA A 365 -3.79 10.24 36.53
C ALA A 365 -3.09 9.56 37.72
N GLN A 366 -2.54 8.35 37.53
CA GLN A 366 -1.79 7.65 38.56
C GLN A 366 -0.52 8.41 38.98
N LYS A 367 0.24 8.96 38.03
CA LYS A 367 1.42 9.77 38.35
C LYS A 367 1.07 11.03 39.14
N ARG A 368 -0.04 11.71 38.80
CA ARG A 368 -0.53 12.83 39.60
C ARG A 368 -0.98 12.42 41.00
N GLN A 369 -1.56 11.23 41.15
CA GLN A 369 -1.93 10.70 42.45
C GLN A 369 -0.69 10.40 43.30
N GLN A 370 0.32 9.74 42.75
CA GLN A 370 1.61 9.48 43.43
C GLN A 370 2.27 10.78 43.88
N LEU A 371 2.29 11.82 43.04
CA LEU A 371 2.81 13.13 43.41
C LEU A 371 1.99 13.80 44.52
N SER A 372 0.67 13.59 44.54
CA SER A 372 -0.20 14.11 45.58
C SER A 372 0.01 13.41 46.92
N GLU A 373 0.20 12.09 46.92
CA GLU A 373 0.50 11.29 48.11
C GLU A 373 1.87 11.66 48.66
N MET A 374 2.90 11.68 47.80
CA MET A 374 4.25 12.12 48.17
C MET A 374 4.25 13.55 48.73
N PHE A 375 3.46 14.46 48.15
CA PHE A 375 3.33 15.82 48.67
C PHE A 375 2.67 15.87 50.06
N GLN A 376 1.68 15.02 50.32
CA GLN A 376 1.01 14.95 51.62
C GLN A 376 1.86 14.29 52.70
N GLU A 377 2.75 13.37 52.33
CA GLU A 377 3.67 12.70 53.25
C GLU A 377 4.88 13.56 53.64
N MET A 378 5.16 14.64 52.90
CA MET A 378 6.23 15.58 53.25
C MET A 378 5.90 16.36 54.53
N PRO A 379 6.91 16.71 55.35
CA PRO A 379 6.76 17.66 56.45
C PRO A 379 6.15 19.00 56.00
N VAL A 380 5.40 19.65 56.88
CA VAL A 380 4.70 20.91 56.56
C VAL A 380 5.68 22.01 56.11
N GLU A 381 6.88 22.05 56.69
CA GLU A 381 7.94 22.99 56.32
C GLU A 381 8.39 22.81 54.85
N ASP A 382 8.56 21.56 54.41
CA ASP A 382 8.95 21.24 53.02
C ASP A 382 7.81 21.53 52.04
N GLN A 383 6.56 21.28 52.44
CA GLN A 383 5.39 21.61 51.64
C GLN A 383 5.31 23.13 51.37
N ASP A 384 5.53 23.94 52.39
CA ASP A 384 5.53 25.40 52.29
C ASP A 384 6.70 25.91 51.41
N GLU A 385 7.87 25.27 51.50
CA GLU A 385 9.01 25.57 50.63
C GLU A 385 8.69 25.30 49.16
N TRP A 386 8.06 24.16 48.84
CA TRP A 386 7.66 23.81 47.47
C TRP A 386 6.59 24.76 46.93
N ILE A 387 5.65 25.20 47.75
CA ILE A 387 4.63 26.19 47.38
C ILE A 387 5.28 27.55 47.08
N ALA A 388 6.20 28.00 47.93
CA ALA A 388 6.95 29.25 47.73
C ALA A 388 7.85 29.18 46.48
N ARG A 389 8.44 28.01 46.21
CA ARG A 389 9.24 27.77 45.00
C ARG A 389 8.38 27.78 43.74
N PHE A 390 7.20 27.18 43.77
CA PHE A 390 6.23 27.22 42.68
C PHE A 390 5.78 28.67 42.36
N ASP A 391 5.56 29.49 43.39
CA ASP A 391 5.22 30.91 43.22
C ASP A 391 6.32 31.69 42.48
N ARG A 392 7.59 31.46 42.86
CA ARG A 392 8.75 32.14 42.27
C ARG A 392 9.12 31.65 40.87
N GLU A 393 9.12 30.34 40.63
CA GLU A 393 9.72 29.73 39.42
C GLU A 393 8.68 29.40 38.34
N ALA A 394 7.46 29.00 38.71
CA ALA A 394 6.49 28.45 37.76
C ALA A 394 5.40 29.44 37.31
N LEU A 395 5.10 30.48 38.10
CA LEU A 395 4.03 31.44 37.82
C LEU A 395 4.41 32.55 36.83
N ALA A 396 5.52 32.44 36.11
CA ALA A 396 5.96 33.46 35.14
C ALA A 396 5.15 33.49 33.82
N ALA A 397 4.40 32.44 33.48
CA ALA A 397 3.92 32.24 32.10
C ALA A 397 2.40 32.38 31.84
N THR A 398 1.52 32.57 32.83
CA THR A 398 0.06 32.68 32.53
C THR A 398 -0.74 33.49 33.56
N GLY A 399 -1.29 34.64 33.13
CA GLY A 399 -1.99 35.59 34.03
C GLY A 399 -3.24 35.06 34.73
N ALA A 400 -3.90 34.03 34.19
CA ALA A 400 -5.08 33.40 34.80
C ALA A 400 -4.73 32.47 35.99
N VAL A 401 -3.63 31.71 35.87
CA VAL A 401 -3.18 30.78 36.92
C VAL A 401 -2.65 31.55 38.13
N ARG A 402 -1.94 32.67 37.91
CA ARG A 402 -1.46 33.56 38.98
C ARG A 402 -2.60 34.14 39.80
N LYS A 403 -3.65 34.67 39.15
CA LYS A 403 -4.83 35.20 39.84
C LYS A 403 -5.55 34.13 40.66
N ALA A 404 -5.67 32.91 40.11
CA ALA A 404 -6.32 31.79 40.79
C ALA A 404 -5.50 31.26 42.00
N PHE A 405 -4.17 31.32 41.91
CA PHE A 405 -3.27 30.98 43.02
C PHE A 405 -3.38 31.99 44.17
N GLN A 406 -3.41 33.30 43.86
CA GLN A 406 -3.55 34.36 44.86
C GLN A 406 -4.88 34.33 45.62
N THR A 407 -5.95 33.82 45.01
CA THR A 407 -7.28 33.75 45.65
C THR A 407 -7.56 32.44 46.37
N LYS A 408 -7.14 31.29 45.80
CA LYS A 408 -7.53 29.95 46.29
C LYS A 408 -6.35 29.00 46.50
N GLY A 409 -5.11 29.44 46.30
CA GLY A 409 -3.91 28.63 46.46
C GLY A 409 -3.97 27.30 45.69
N LEU A 410 -3.46 26.23 46.29
CA LEU A 410 -3.50 24.86 45.75
C LEU A 410 -4.90 24.23 45.73
N ALA A 411 -5.90 24.86 46.36
CA ALA A 411 -7.29 24.39 46.30
C ALA A 411 -7.97 24.73 44.97
N SER A 412 -7.33 25.54 44.11
CA SER A 412 -7.86 25.86 42.78
C SER A 412 -7.72 24.69 41.80
N PRO A 413 -8.77 24.31 41.07
CA PRO A 413 -8.75 23.19 40.12
C PRO A 413 -7.83 23.44 38.91
N ILE A 414 -7.43 24.69 38.67
CA ILE A 414 -6.54 25.07 37.57
C ILE A 414 -5.08 25.14 38.05
N VAL A 415 -4.86 25.49 39.32
CA VAL A 415 -3.51 25.60 39.91
C VAL A 415 -2.98 24.21 40.27
N ARG A 416 -3.83 23.34 40.84
CA ARG A 416 -3.42 22.02 41.32
C ARG A 416 -2.72 21.16 40.25
N PRO A 417 -3.21 21.04 39.00
CA PRO A 417 -2.49 20.29 37.96
C PRO A 417 -1.18 20.95 37.53
N ALA A 418 -1.10 22.28 37.54
CA ALA A 418 0.11 23.02 37.20
C ALA A 418 1.19 22.85 38.27
N PHE A 419 0.81 22.86 39.55
CA PHE A 419 1.70 22.58 40.68
C PHE A 419 2.28 21.17 40.62
N PHE A 420 1.44 20.15 40.43
CA PHE A 420 1.95 18.77 40.32
C PHE A 420 2.81 18.55 39.08
N LYS A 421 2.55 19.29 37.99
CA LYS A 421 3.46 19.27 36.84
C LYS A 421 4.85 19.84 37.19
N PHE A 422 4.88 20.93 37.95
CA PHE A 422 6.13 21.54 38.43
C PHE A 422 6.87 20.61 39.41
N LEU A 423 6.16 20.05 40.39
CA LEU A 423 6.73 19.09 41.35
C LEU A 423 7.26 17.84 40.65
N GLY A 424 6.51 17.27 39.71
CA GLY A 424 6.93 16.11 38.93
C GLY A 424 8.20 16.37 38.11
N ASN A 425 8.33 17.55 37.48
CA ASN A 425 9.52 17.92 36.74
C ASN A 425 10.76 18.08 37.64
N ALA A 426 10.57 18.46 38.91
CA ALA A 426 11.67 18.63 39.85
C ALA A 426 12.10 17.30 40.50
N VAL A 427 11.16 16.38 40.73
CA VAL A 427 11.41 15.07 41.37
C VAL A 427 11.85 14.01 40.36
N TRP A 428 11.35 14.06 39.12
CA TRP A 428 11.70 13.13 38.04
C TRP A 428 12.25 13.89 36.83
N PRO A 429 13.59 14.02 36.72
CA PRO A 429 14.24 14.73 35.61
C PRO A 429 14.03 14.06 34.24
N GLU A 430 13.82 12.74 34.22
CA GLU A 430 13.64 11.96 33.00
C GLU A 430 12.15 11.83 32.64
N GLY A 431 11.64 12.73 31.80
CA GLY A 431 10.50 12.47 30.92
C GLY A 431 9.24 11.84 31.52
N TRP A 432 8.92 12.09 32.81
CA TRP A 432 7.78 11.45 33.50
C TRP A 432 6.42 11.77 32.86
N ASP A 433 6.35 12.82 32.04
CA ASP A 433 5.15 13.21 31.27
C ASP A 433 4.96 12.41 29.96
N LYS A 434 5.88 11.48 29.66
CA LYS A 434 5.84 10.60 28.49
C LYS A 434 5.95 9.13 28.93
N PRO A 435 4.84 8.37 28.92
CA PRO A 435 4.89 6.95 29.22
C PRO A 435 5.69 6.18 28.18
N THR A 436 6.49 5.20 28.62
CA THR A 436 7.17 4.25 27.72
C THR A 436 6.19 3.19 27.21
N ASP A 437 6.57 2.48 26.15
CA ASP A 437 5.73 1.38 25.64
C ASP A 437 5.59 0.25 26.67
N SER A 438 6.56 0.06 27.57
CA SER A 438 6.47 -0.88 28.70
C SER A 438 5.42 -0.45 29.72
N ASP A 439 5.41 0.83 30.11
CA ASP A 439 4.44 1.36 31.09
C ASP A 439 2.99 1.20 30.62
N LEU A 440 2.76 1.37 29.32
CA LEU A 440 1.44 1.21 28.70
C LEU A 440 1.01 -0.26 28.67
N VAL A 441 1.94 -1.20 28.48
CA VAL A 441 1.66 -2.64 28.53
C VAL A 441 1.29 -3.06 29.95
N ASP A 442 2.03 -2.61 30.96
CA ASP A 442 1.75 -2.94 32.37
C ASP A 442 0.39 -2.42 32.81
N LEU A 443 0.02 -1.20 32.41
CA LEU A 443 -1.30 -0.64 32.67
C LEU A 443 -2.43 -1.39 31.98
N ALA A 444 -2.18 -1.91 30.78
CA ALA A 444 -3.16 -2.72 30.06
C ALA A 444 -3.39 -4.06 30.77
N LEU A 445 -2.33 -4.69 31.28
CA LEU A 445 -2.41 -5.91 32.08
C LEU A 445 -3.18 -5.69 33.39
N GLN A 446 -2.94 -4.58 34.08
CA GLN A 446 -3.69 -4.20 35.28
C GLN A 446 -5.18 -3.96 34.98
N ALA A 447 -5.48 -3.20 33.91
CA ALA A 447 -6.87 -2.94 33.51
C ALA A 447 -7.62 -4.23 33.14
N LYS A 448 -6.92 -5.18 32.51
CA LYS A 448 -7.47 -6.50 32.20
C LYS A 448 -7.74 -7.31 33.48
N ALA A 449 -6.80 -7.38 34.40
CA ALA A 449 -6.97 -8.07 35.68
C ALA A 449 -8.11 -7.48 36.53
N GLU A 450 -8.28 -6.15 36.53
CA GLU A 450 -9.42 -5.48 37.18
C GLU A 450 -10.75 -5.86 36.52
N SER A 451 -10.80 -5.92 35.19
CA SER A 451 -11.99 -6.33 34.46
C SER A 451 -12.37 -7.79 34.72
N GLU A 452 -11.38 -8.68 34.80
CA GLU A 452 -11.58 -10.10 35.10
C GLU A 452 -12.09 -10.29 36.54
N ARG A 453 -11.51 -9.60 37.52
CA ARG A 453 -11.99 -9.59 38.91
C ARG A 453 -13.41 -9.03 39.05
N ALA A 454 -13.75 -7.99 38.27
CA ALA A 454 -15.10 -7.41 38.28
C ALA A 454 -16.15 -8.35 37.65
N VAL A 455 -15.74 -9.21 36.72
CA VAL A 455 -16.59 -10.26 36.13
C VAL A 455 -16.77 -11.42 37.12
N GLU A 456 -15.70 -11.85 37.81
CA GLU A 456 -15.77 -12.88 38.87
C GLU A 456 -16.66 -12.44 40.03
N ALA A 457 -16.58 -11.19 40.47
CA ALA A 457 -17.40 -10.65 41.54
C ALA A 457 -18.91 -10.54 41.19
N LYS A 458 -19.28 -10.63 39.91
CA LYS A 458 -20.66 -10.58 39.43
C LYS A 458 -21.26 -11.96 39.09
N ALA A 459 -20.51 -13.05 39.23
CA ALA A 459 -21.04 -14.39 39.01
C ALA A 459 -21.94 -14.84 40.19
N PRO A 460 -23.20 -15.25 39.96
CA PRO A 460 -24.07 -15.70 41.03
C PRO A 460 -23.58 -17.05 41.59
N ALA A 461 -23.55 -17.18 42.92
CA ALA A 461 -23.16 -18.38 43.62
C ALA A 461 -24.00 -19.59 43.18
N ARG A 462 -23.42 -20.49 42.38
CA ARG A 462 -24.06 -21.76 42.03
C ARG A 462 -24.18 -22.62 43.29
N THR A 463 -25.42 -22.81 43.72
CA THR A 463 -25.85 -23.72 44.77
C THR A 463 -25.27 -25.12 44.53
N ARG A 464 -24.48 -25.63 45.49
CA ARG A 464 -24.11 -27.05 45.57
C ARG A 464 -25.39 -27.87 45.78
N VAL A 465 -25.90 -28.51 44.74
CA VAL A 465 -26.90 -29.58 44.88
C VAL A 465 -26.16 -30.86 45.24
N GLY A 466 -26.47 -31.39 46.42
CA GLY A 466 -25.89 -32.60 46.98
C GLY A 466 -26.17 -33.84 46.15
N LEU A 467 -25.13 -34.65 45.95
CA LEU A 467 -25.18 -35.97 45.34
C LEU A 467 -25.76 -36.95 46.37
N ALA A 468 -27.06 -37.21 46.30
CA ALA A 468 -27.69 -38.31 47.04
C ALA A 468 -27.47 -39.62 46.30
N MET A 469 -26.82 -40.56 46.99
CA MET A 469 -26.69 -41.96 46.60
C MET A 469 -28.06 -42.59 46.27
N ARG A 470 -28.11 -43.40 45.21
CA ARG A 470 -29.07 -44.50 45.09
C ARG A 470 -28.32 -45.81 44.93
N LYS A 471 -28.42 -46.64 45.99
CA LYS A 471 -28.32 -48.10 45.91
C LYS A 471 -29.56 -48.62 45.18
N THR A 472 -29.36 -49.43 44.15
CA THR A 472 -29.82 -50.82 43.97
C THR A 472 -29.51 -51.26 42.56
#